data_AF-A0A8I1PSH0-F1
#
_entry.id   AF-A0A8I1PSH0-F1
#
_cell.length_a   1.000
_cell.length_b   1.000
_cell.length_c   1.000
_cell.angle_alpha   90.00
_cell.angle_beta   90.00
_cell.angle_gamma   90.00
#
_symmetry.space_group_name_H-M   'P 1'
#
loop_
_entity.id
_entity.type
_entity.pdbx_description
1 polymer ?
#
loop_
_entity_poly.entity_id
_entity_poly.type
_entity_poly.pdbx_seq_one_letter_code
_entity_poly.pdbx_strand_id
1 'polypeptide(L)'
;MEHKPITNTQNVINSKELLTRINWLEQQLNYRCSDDYSEELKALNAFARNIEAAASVSTYDSGVNLIRDSTFENHANGKIAEGTGKALCRKDCRPVDFGGVTYWLPG
;
A
#
# COMPACT_ATOMS: atom_id res chain seq x y z
N MET A 1 -0.61 -16.23 -10.47
CA MET A 1 0.09 -14.97 -10.15
C MET A 1 1.18 -15.28 -9.16
N GLU A 2 2.41 -14.81 -9.36
CA GLU A 2 3.45 -14.95 -8.35
C GLU A 2 3.09 -14.06 -7.16
N HIS A 3 2.78 -14.63 -6.00
CA HIS A 3 2.57 -13.87 -4.77
C HIS A 3 3.95 -13.50 -4.20
N LYS A 4 4.51 -12.40 -4.70
CA LYS A 4 5.78 -11.86 -4.22
C LYS A 4 5.58 -11.16 -2.87
N PRO A 5 6.57 -11.21 -1.96
CA PRO A 5 6.50 -10.48 -0.71
C PRO A 5 6.33 -8.98 -0.93
N ILE A 6 5.48 -8.35 -0.12
CA ILE A 6 5.34 -6.90 -0.10
C ILE A 6 6.17 -6.35 1.06
N THR A 7 7.05 -5.40 0.77
CA THR A 7 7.96 -4.78 1.76
C THR A 7 8.04 -3.28 1.54
N ASN A 8 8.52 -2.55 2.54
CA ASN A 8 8.69 -1.09 2.50
C ASN A 8 9.84 -0.60 1.60
N THR A 9 10.42 -1.50 0.80
CA THR A 9 11.45 -1.18 -0.19
C THR A 9 10.85 -0.80 -1.54
N GLN A 10 9.61 -1.21 -1.82
CA GLN A 10 8.93 -0.93 -3.08
C GLN A 10 8.59 0.55 -3.22
N ASN A 11 8.81 1.13 -4.40
CA ASN A 11 8.48 2.54 -4.66
C ASN A 11 6.98 2.78 -4.76
N VAL A 12 6.23 1.75 -5.18
CA VAL A 12 4.78 1.81 -5.34
C VAL A 12 4.19 0.54 -4.74
N ILE A 13 3.14 0.70 -3.94
CA ILE A 13 2.35 -0.41 -3.41
C ILE A 13 0.89 -0.18 -3.81
N ASN A 14 0.30 -1.14 -4.50
CA ASN A 14 -1.11 -1.10 -4.85
C ASN A 14 -1.97 -1.67 -3.71
N SER A 15 -3.02 -0.97 -3.30
CA SER A 15 -3.87 -1.42 -2.17
C SER A 15 -4.58 -2.74 -2.45
N LYS A 16 -4.95 -3.03 -3.70
CA LYS A 16 -5.57 -4.29 -4.08
C LYS A 16 -4.58 -5.46 -4.06
N GLU A 17 -3.34 -5.22 -4.50
CA GLU A 17 -2.27 -6.22 -4.39
C GLU A 17 -1.91 -6.51 -2.94
N LEU A 18 -1.87 -5.47 -2.09
CA LEU A 18 -1.69 -5.60 -0.64
C LEU A 18 -2.76 -6.51 -0.02
N LEU A 19 -4.04 -6.23 -0.27
CA LEU A 19 -5.15 -7.06 0.24
C LEU A 19 -5.07 -8.50 -0.29
N THR A 20 -4.74 -8.66 -1.56
CA THR A 20 -4.55 -10.00 -2.16
C THR A 20 -3.42 -10.76 -1.50
N ARG A 21 -2.32 -10.08 -1.13
CA ARG A 21 -1.18 -10.69 -0.44
C ARG A 21 -1.53 -11.08 1.00
N ILE A 22 -2.22 -10.21 1.74
CA ILE A 22 -2.71 -10.50 3.10
C ILE A 22 -3.58 -11.77 3.07
N ASN A 23 -4.60 -11.81 2.22
CA ASN A 23 -5.50 -12.98 2.10
C ASN A 23 -4.74 -14.26 1.74
N TRP A 24 -3.73 -14.17 0.86
CA TRP A 24 -2.92 -15.33 0.51
C TRP A 24 -2.07 -15.81 1.69
N LEU A 25 -1.45 -14.90 2.46
CA LEU A 25 -0.63 -15.25 3.63
C LEU A 25 -1.46 -15.93 4.71
N GLU A 26 -2.67 -15.41 5.00
CA GLU A 26 -3.62 -16.03 5.93
C GLU A 26 -3.96 -17.46 5.51
N GLN A 27 -4.23 -17.67 4.22
CA GLN A 27 -4.46 -19.02 3.69
C GLN A 27 -3.23 -19.91 3.83
N GLN A 28 -2.02 -19.44 3.50
CA GLN A 28 -0.81 -20.25 3.62
C GLN A 28 -0.51 -20.65 5.06
N LEU A 29 -0.70 -19.73 6.01
CA LEU A 29 -0.44 -19.98 7.43
C LEU A 29 -1.41 -21.01 8.04
N ASN A 30 -2.61 -21.16 7.48
CA ASN A 30 -3.53 -22.23 7.87
C ASN A 30 -3.01 -23.64 7.50
N TYR A 31 -2.15 -23.74 6.48
CA TYR A 31 -1.62 -25.03 6.02
C TYR A 31 -0.16 -25.27 6.42
N ARG A 32 0.59 -24.20 6.77
CA ARG A 32 2.02 -24.28 7.07
C ARG A 32 2.40 -23.23 8.11
N CYS A 33 3.14 -23.64 9.14
CA CYS A 33 3.81 -22.69 10.03
C CYS A 33 5.05 -22.12 9.32
N SER A 34 5.08 -20.80 9.16
CA SER A 34 6.21 -20.06 8.58
C SER A 34 6.36 -18.74 9.32
N ASP A 35 7.49 -18.56 10.00
CA ASP A 35 7.78 -17.34 10.74
C ASP A 35 7.88 -16.13 9.78
N ASP A 36 8.52 -16.33 8.62
CA ASP A 36 8.62 -15.29 7.58
C ASP A 36 7.25 -14.81 7.10
N TYR A 37 6.31 -15.74 6.87
CA TYR A 37 4.94 -15.37 6.45
C TYR A 37 4.15 -14.72 7.57
N SER A 38 4.40 -15.12 8.81
CA SER A 38 3.73 -14.54 9.98
C SER A 38 4.18 -13.10 10.23
N GLU A 39 5.48 -12.84 10.14
CA GLU A 39 6.04 -11.50 10.27
C GLU A 39 5.65 -10.59 9.10
N GLU A 40 5.65 -11.12 7.87
CA GLU A 40 5.14 -10.38 6.71
C GLU A 40 3.65 -10.02 6.92
N LEU A 41 2.80 -10.99 7.27
CA LEU A 41 1.37 -10.76 7.49
C LEU A 41 1.12 -9.71 8.57
N LYS A 42 1.89 -9.76 9.66
CA LYS A 42 1.81 -8.78 10.75
C LYS A 42 2.18 -7.37 10.27
N ALA A 43 3.26 -7.24 9.50
CA ALA A 43 3.67 -5.96 8.93
C ALA A 43 2.63 -5.40 7.94
N LEU A 44 2.10 -6.24 7.05
CA LEU A 44 1.08 -5.85 6.07
C LEU A 44 -0.25 -5.47 6.73
N ASN A 45 -0.67 -6.19 7.78
CA ASN A 45 -1.86 -5.83 8.56
C ASN A 45 -1.70 -4.50 9.31
N ALA A 46 -0.51 -4.23 9.86
CA ALA A 46 -0.24 -2.93 10.46
C ALA A 46 -0.30 -1.80 9.41
N PHE A 47 0.28 -2.03 8.23
CA PHE A 47 0.22 -1.07 7.14
C PHE A 47 -1.21 -0.84 6.65
N ALA A 48 -1.99 -1.90 6.43
CA ALA A 48 -3.41 -1.82 6.06
C ALA A 48 -4.22 -0.94 7.02
N ARG A 49 -4.05 -1.11 8.33
CA ARG A 49 -4.70 -0.26 9.34
C ARG A 49 -4.29 1.21 9.26
N ASN A 50 -3.01 1.48 8.99
CA ASN A 50 -2.55 2.85 8.79
C ASN A 50 -3.18 3.47 7.55
N ILE A 51 -3.37 2.69 6.48
CA ILE A 51 -4.08 3.15 5.27
C ILE A 51 -5.53 3.44 5.61
N GLU A 52 -6.24 2.54 6.28
CA GLU A 52 -7.64 2.73 6.69
C GLU A 52 -7.83 3.97 7.58
N ALA A 53 -6.88 4.25 8.49
CA ALA A 53 -6.90 5.44 9.33
C ALA A 53 -6.66 6.75 8.56
N ALA A 54 -5.93 6.68 7.45
CA ALA A 54 -5.63 7.83 6.58
C ALA A 54 -6.67 8.02 5.46
N ALA A 55 -7.32 6.94 5.04
CA ALA A 55 -8.29 6.87 3.96
C ALA A 55 -9.68 7.35 4.38
N SER A 56 -10.44 7.90 3.42
CA SER A 56 -11.91 7.83 3.49
C SER A 56 -12.33 6.42 3.05
N VAL A 57 -13.40 5.85 3.63
CA VAL A 57 -13.86 4.45 3.42
C VAL A 57 -13.88 4.02 1.94
N SER A 58 -14.07 4.95 0.99
CA SER A 58 -14.12 4.68 -0.45
C SER A 58 -12.78 4.55 -1.18
N THR A 59 -11.66 5.04 -0.61
CA THR A 59 -10.37 5.09 -1.32
C THR A 59 -9.58 3.78 -1.24
N TYR A 60 -9.67 3.06 -0.12
CA TYR A 60 -8.89 1.85 0.10
C TYR A 60 -9.24 0.70 -0.86
N ASP A 61 -10.53 0.48 -1.12
CA ASP A 61 -11.04 -0.63 -1.94
C ASP A 61 -10.88 -0.43 -3.45
N SER A 62 -10.53 0.78 -3.89
CA SER A 62 -10.47 1.14 -5.31
C SER A 62 -9.17 0.69 -6.03
N GLY A 63 -8.20 0.13 -5.31
CA GLY A 63 -6.93 -0.29 -5.90
C GLY A 63 -5.96 0.86 -6.13
N VAL A 64 -5.96 1.85 -5.25
CA VAL A 64 -5.06 3.02 -5.30
C VAL A 64 -3.59 2.62 -5.14
N ASN A 65 -2.72 3.37 -5.81
CA ASN A 65 -1.28 3.24 -5.67
C ASN A 65 -0.76 4.18 -4.58
N LEU A 66 -0.19 3.60 -3.52
CA LEU A 66 0.59 4.31 -2.52
C LEU A 66 2.00 4.52 -3.04
N ILE A 67 2.47 5.77 -3.02
CA ILE A 67 3.76 6.16 -3.60
C ILE A 67 4.75 6.50 -2.48
N ARG A 68 5.91 5.86 -2.49
CA ARG A 68 6.96 6.12 -1.51
C ARG A 68 7.44 7.57 -1.58
N ASP A 69 7.62 8.20 -0.42
CA ASP A 69 8.01 9.61 -0.31
C ASP A 69 9.23 10.00 -1.15
N SER A 70 10.28 9.18 -1.11
CA SER A 70 11.53 9.40 -1.85
C SER A 70 11.37 9.39 -3.37
N THR A 71 10.28 8.81 -3.87
CA THR A 71 9.99 8.72 -5.32
C THR A 71 8.78 9.53 -5.73
N PHE A 72 8.17 10.27 -4.80
CA PHE A 72 6.90 10.94 -5.01
C PHE A 72 6.94 11.88 -6.22
N GLU A 73 7.92 12.78 -6.29
CA GLU A 73 8.04 13.75 -7.39
C GLU A 73 8.20 13.06 -8.75
N ASN A 74 8.98 11.97 -8.81
CA ASN A 74 9.17 11.19 -10.04
C ASN A 74 7.89 10.46 -10.47
N HIS A 75 7.03 10.09 -9.52
CA HIS A 75 5.78 9.38 -9.79
C HIS A 75 4.58 10.32 -10.01
N ALA A 76 4.61 11.51 -9.39
CA ALA A 76 3.63 12.58 -9.51
C ALA A 76 3.79 13.36 -10.83
N ASN A 77 5.02 13.52 -11.32
CA ASN A 77 5.30 14.11 -12.63
C ASN A 77 4.76 13.22 -13.75
N GLY A 78 3.55 13.53 -14.22
CA GLY A 78 2.90 12.87 -15.36
C GLY A 78 1.77 11.90 -15.00
N LYS A 79 1.51 11.64 -13.71
CA LYS A 79 0.30 10.90 -13.30
C LYS A 79 -0.81 11.86 -12.88
N ILE A 80 -1.94 11.73 -13.57
CA ILE A 80 -3.19 12.37 -13.21
C ILE A 80 -3.82 11.55 -12.08
N ALA A 81 -4.23 12.20 -10.99
CA ALA A 81 -5.05 11.57 -9.96
C ALA A 81 -6.32 11.02 -10.61
N GLU A 82 -6.49 9.69 -10.53
CA GLU A 82 -7.55 8.96 -11.22
C GLU A 82 -8.91 9.58 -10.87
N GLY A 83 -9.69 9.94 -11.90
CA GLY A 83 -10.99 10.59 -11.73
C GLY A 83 -11.00 12.12 -11.62
N THR A 84 -9.84 12.80 -11.56
CA THR A 84 -9.80 14.27 -11.37
C THR A 84 -9.22 15.09 -12.52
N GLY A 85 -8.45 14.48 -13.43
CA GLY A 85 -7.76 15.23 -14.49
C GLY A 85 -6.60 16.12 -14.00
N LYS A 86 -6.25 16.06 -12.70
CA LYS A 86 -5.22 16.90 -12.08
C LYS A 86 -3.95 16.13 -11.74
N ALA A 87 -2.81 16.81 -11.81
CA ALA A 87 -1.54 16.27 -11.34
C ALA A 87 -1.64 15.91 -9.85
N LEU A 88 -1.11 14.75 -9.49
CA LEU A 88 -1.09 14.27 -8.11
C LEU A 88 -0.21 15.20 -7.27
N CYS A 89 -0.80 15.93 -6.31
CA CYS A 89 -0.06 16.86 -5.45
C CYS A 89 0.02 16.31 -4.03
N ARG A 90 1.18 16.49 -3.37
CA ARG A 90 1.42 15.99 -2.00
C ARG A 90 0.41 16.53 -0.99
N LYS A 91 -0.04 17.78 -1.17
CA LYS A 91 -1.08 18.43 -0.35
C LYS A 91 -2.44 17.73 -0.39
N ASP A 92 -2.71 17.00 -1.47
CA ASP A 92 -3.95 16.26 -1.69
C ASP A 92 -3.77 14.77 -1.33
N CYS A 93 -2.58 14.40 -0.83
CA CYS A 93 -2.25 13.05 -0.38
C CYS A 93 -2.17 12.98 1.15
N ARG A 94 -2.43 11.79 1.69
CA ARG A 94 -2.28 11.49 3.12
C ARG A 94 -1.02 10.67 3.36
N PRO A 95 -0.17 11.02 4.33
CA PRO A 95 0.98 10.21 4.67
C PRO A 95 0.53 8.94 5.40
N VAL A 96 1.16 7.82 5.07
CA VAL A 96 0.95 6.51 5.67
C VAL A 96 2.30 5.90 5.99
N ASP A 97 2.48 5.44 7.22
CA ASP A 97 3.72 4.75 7.64
C ASP A 97 3.69 3.27 7.28
N PHE A 98 4.78 2.78 6.68
CA PHE A 98 5.07 1.37 6.51
C PHE A 98 6.44 1.03 7.11
N GLY A 99 6.47 0.75 8.42
CA GLY A 99 7.69 0.32 9.10
C GLY A 99 8.77 1.40 9.08
N GLY A 100 8.39 2.66 9.33
CA GLY A 100 9.28 3.82 9.32
C GLY A 100 9.49 4.46 7.95
N VAL A 101 8.87 3.94 6.88
CA VAL A 101 8.91 4.53 5.54
C VAL A 101 7.57 5.18 5.23
N THR A 102 7.60 6.46 4.88
CA THR A 102 6.39 7.19 4.48
C THR A 102 5.99 6.88 3.04
N TYR A 103 4.72 6.50 2.88
CA TYR A 103 4.02 6.40 1.60
C TYR A 103 2.91 7.46 1.54
N TRP A 104 2.64 7.95 0.35
CA TRP A 104 1.58 8.92 0.10
C TRP A 104 0.38 8.22 -0.53
N LEU A 105 -0.73 8.23 0.19
CA LEU A 105 -2.03 7.77 -0.27
C LEU A 105 -2.72 8.93 -1.00
N PRO A 106 -3.04 8.80 -2.30
CA PRO A 106 -3.86 9.80 -3.00
C PRO A 106 -5.26 9.87 -2.37
N GLY A 107 -5.75 11.08 -2.13
CA GLY A 107 -7.09 11.36 -1.60
C GLY A 107 -8.14 11.64 -2.65
#